data_AF-A0A090VM90-F1
#
_entry.id   AF-A0A090VM90-F1
#
_cell.length_a   1.000
_cell.length_b   1.000
_cell.length_c   1.000
_cell.angle_alpha   90.00
_cell.angle_beta   90.00
_cell.angle_gamma   90.00
#
_symmetry.space_group_name_H-M   'P 1'
#
loop_
_entity.id
_entity.type
_entity.pdbx_description
1 polymer ?
#
loop_
_entity_poly.entity_id
_entity_poly.type
_entity_poly.pdbx_seq_one_letter_code
_entity_poly.pdbx_strand_id
1 'polypeptide(L)'
;MYGKKMIEREILYYNFIERELVKSEKGRQKEYKHNDGRLIAPRPKQKFGADKIINKIDEFLEHEDEPDYFINKLREQLTKKGLGASQIEDLINKRQKYQNNKNVYSLLLQYAAGFGKSNIIGWSSLMLKDLRKNDAFVYDKIMLVVDRVQLRDQLDSKMYNMNIANSMFIEANSKTSFLESLHTDKRIVVVNLQKFNSIREFLDDEVVQKLASMRIAFLIDEIHRSNSGQQHEEMVSLFDELQNSFDSNATYKKTHNKKNLIIGFTATPSDVTLARFGEYNKYAEAEKIWVPFDSYTMKEAIEDGYILNPIKGVVPVSAKMYFEKPDDAIEGFEDDTGYYQEMPNNPDAGIDANGKKYRISKKNIYENEERIEAISKFVAKRLVSAVYHNIRGTAKAMFAASSIKAAIKYRKYIQQYYNELVSEKKHERFKDAPIYIVYSSDGQKYESATTLNGGLSEAKVLQNFAIKKNGLIIVVDKLQTGFDEPKLHTLF
;
A
#
# COMPACT_ATOMS: atom_id res chain seq x y z
N MET A 1 16.69 20.61 27.03
CA MET A 1 17.04 21.52 25.90
C MET A 1 17.40 20.66 24.70
N TYR A 2 16.85 20.95 23.52
CA TYR A 2 17.20 20.23 22.29
C TYR A 2 18.67 20.49 21.93
N GLY A 3 19.42 19.45 21.55
CA GLY A 3 20.81 19.62 21.11
C GLY A 3 20.90 20.36 19.77
N LYS A 4 22.01 21.06 19.51
CA LYS A 4 22.25 21.83 18.28
C LYS A 4 21.91 21.06 16.99
N LYS A 5 22.36 19.80 16.89
CA LYS A 5 22.10 18.89 15.75
C LYS A 5 20.59 18.64 15.51
N MET A 6 19.79 18.60 16.58
CA MET A 6 18.34 18.40 16.47
C MET A 6 17.63 19.66 15.95
N ILE A 7 18.09 20.83 16.36
CA ILE A 7 17.57 22.12 15.87
C ILE A 7 17.94 22.32 14.39
N GLU A 8 19.18 22.04 14.01
CA GLU A 8 19.62 22.08 12.60
C GLU A 8 18.79 21.14 11.73
N ARG A 9 18.55 19.91 12.20
CA ARG A 9 17.69 18.95 11.51
C ARG A 9 16.26 19.47 11.37
N GLU A 10 15.73 20.13 12.40
CA GLU A 10 14.36 20.68 12.39
C GLU A 10 14.18 21.83 11.40
N ILE A 11 15.21 22.65 11.23
CA ILE A 11 15.21 23.74 10.24
C ILE A 11 15.37 23.19 8.82
N LEU A 12 16.27 22.21 8.62
CA LEU A 12 16.61 21.73 7.28
C LEU A 12 15.59 20.75 6.69
N TYR A 13 14.98 19.90 7.53
CA TYR A 13 14.27 18.72 7.03
C TYR A 13 12.80 18.61 7.41
N TYR A 14 12.27 19.47 8.28
CA TYR A 14 10.91 19.28 8.80
C TYR A 14 9.95 20.42 8.49
N ASN A 15 10.42 21.67 8.46
CA ASN A 15 9.56 22.83 8.31
C ASN A 15 9.66 23.42 6.90
N PHE A 16 8.64 23.19 6.08
CA PHE A 16 8.61 23.64 4.68
C PHE A 16 7.35 24.44 4.38
N ILE A 17 7.38 25.26 3.32
CA ILE A 17 6.22 26.05 2.88
C ILE A 17 5.62 25.38 1.65
N GLU A 18 4.41 24.80 1.81
CA GLU A 18 3.60 24.30 0.71
C GLU A 18 2.96 25.42 -0.07
N ARG A 19 3.03 25.34 -1.40
CA ARG A 19 2.24 26.18 -2.29
C ARG A 19 1.46 25.30 -3.24
N GLU A 20 0.24 25.73 -3.56
CA GLU A 20 -0.61 25.01 -4.51
C GLU A 20 -0.07 25.22 -5.93
N LEU A 21 0.14 24.12 -6.66
CA LEU A 21 0.68 24.11 -8.02
C LEU A 21 -0.41 23.73 -9.03
N VAL A 22 -0.51 24.47 -10.13
CA VAL A 22 -1.39 24.15 -11.26
C VAL A 22 -0.53 23.91 -12.50
N LYS A 23 -0.95 22.99 -13.37
CA LYS A 23 -0.31 22.83 -14.68
C LYS A 23 -0.58 24.07 -15.52
N SER A 24 0.48 24.66 -16.07
CA SER A 24 0.38 25.79 -16.98
C SER A 24 -0.44 25.41 -18.22
N GLU A 25 -1.34 26.28 -18.66
CA GLU A 25 -2.12 26.08 -19.90
C GLU A 25 -1.23 26.06 -21.16
N LYS A 26 0.01 26.55 -21.07
CA LYS A 26 0.95 26.69 -22.19
C LYS A 26 2.14 25.72 -22.19
N GLY A 27 2.18 24.73 -21.28
CA GLY A 27 3.28 23.74 -21.29
C GLY A 27 3.23 22.68 -20.17
N ARG A 28 4.21 21.76 -20.17
CA ARG A 28 4.38 20.71 -19.14
C ARG A 28 4.84 21.24 -17.76
N GLN A 29 5.03 22.54 -17.59
CA GLN A 29 5.53 23.14 -16.34
C GLN A 29 4.39 23.45 -15.36
N LYS A 30 4.66 23.29 -14.06
CA LYS A 30 3.75 23.62 -12.96
C LYS A 30 4.02 25.06 -12.51
N GLU A 31 2.98 25.88 -12.37
CA GLU A 31 3.04 27.25 -11.86
C GLU A 31 2.31 27.35 -10.52
N TYR A 32 2.70 28.30 -9.66
CA TYR A 32 2.01 28.54 -8.39
C TYR A 32 0.62 29.14 -8.66
N LYS A 33 -0.41 28.53 -8.09
CA LYS A 33 -1.79 29.02 -8.17
C LYS A 33 -1.98 30.37 -7.47
N HIS A 34 -1.34 30.49 -6.31
CA HIS A 34 -1.36 31.65 -5.42
C HIS A 34 0.00 31.75 -4.70
N ASN A 35 0.36 32.96 -4.24
CA ASN A 35 1.59 33.17 -3.47
C ASN A 35 1.45 32.79 -1.98
N ASP A 36 0.25 32.46 -1.53
CA ASP A 36 -0.02 32.08 -0.14
C ASP A 36 0.55 30.69 0.15
N GLY A 37 1.49 30.65 1.09
CA GLY A 37 2.16 29.42 1.52
C GLY A 37 1.59 28.87 2.82
N ARG A 38 1.46 27.55 2.93
CA ARG A 38 1.07 26.86 4.17
C ARG A 38 2.27 26.12 4.76
N LEU A 39 2.51 26.26 6.06
CA LEU A 39 3.54 25.47 6.73
C LEU A 39 3.18 23.98 6.71
N ILE A 40 4.04 23.16 6.12
CA ILE A 40 4.10 21.72 6.32
C ILE A 40 5.11 21.47 7.43
N ALA A 41 4.63 20.91 8.53
CA ALA A 41 5.46 20.38 9.61
C ALA A 41 5.05 18.93 9.92
N PRO A 42 5.99 18.07 10.33
CA PRO A 42 5.67 16.72 10.76
C PRO A 42 4.81 16.71 12.02
N ARG A 43 3.84 15.79 12.05
CA ARG A 43 3.17 15.42 13.29
C ARG A 43 4.19 14.81 14.27
N PRO A 44 3.99 14.90 15.60
CA PRO A 44 4.95 14.39 16.58
C PRO A 44 5.40 12.95 16.32
N LYS A 45 4.46 12.04 16.01
CA LYS A 45 4.79 10.64 15.70
C LYS A 45 5.53 10.47 14.36
N GLN A 46 5.26 11.30 13.35
CA GLN A 46 6.00 11.28 12.09
C GLN A 46 7.44 11.77 12.30
N LYS A 47 7.64 12.84 13.06
CA LYS A 47 8.97 13.34 13.44
C LYS A 47 9.74 12.26 14.19
N PHE A 48 9.11 11.70 15.22
CA PHE A 48 9.70 10.62 16.01
C PHE A 48 10.08 9.41 15.14
N GLY A 49 9.20 8.99 14.22
CA GLY A 49 9.48 7.89 13.29
C GLY A 49 10.68 8.16 12.39
N ALA A 50 10.74 9.35 11.76
CA ALA A 50 11.85 9.75 10.91
C ALA A 50 13.18 9.86 11.69
N ASP A 51 13.15 10.44 12.89
CA ASP A 51 14.32 10.52 13.77
C ASP A 51 14.80 9.12 14.19
N LYS A 52 13.86 8.22 14.52
CA LYS A 52 14.15 6.83 14.89
C LYS A 52 14.81 6.07 13.74
N ILE A 53 14.35 6.27 12.50
CA ILE A 53 14.96 5.71 11.29
C ILE A 53 16.43 6.12 11.22
N ILE A 54 16.73 7.42 11.29
CA ILE A 54 18.13 7.86 11.13
C ILE A 54 18.99 7.40 12.31
N ASN A 55 18.49 7.44 13.54
CA ASN A 55 19.25 6.94 14.69
C ASN A 55 19.60 5.44 14.54
N LYS A 56 18.69 4.66 13.95
CA LYS A 56 18.94 3.25 13.68
C LYS A 56 19.94 3.02 12.56
N ILE A 57 19.94 3.90 11.56
CA ILE A 57 20.94 3.90 10.49
C ILE A 57 22.31 4.29 11.03
N ASP A 58 22.39 5.27 11.94
CA ASP A 58 23.64 5.61 12.62
C ASP A 58 24.21 4.38 13.36
N GLU A 59 23.37 3.62 14.09
CA GLU A 59 23.75 2.35 14.73
C GLU A 59 24.23 1.30 13.70
N PHE A 60 23.54 1.15 12.56
CA PHE A 60 23.97 0.26 11.49
C PHE A 60 25.35 0.63 10.95
N LEU A 61 25.61 1.92 10.76
CA LEU A 61 26.86 2.44 10.22
C LEU A 61 28.01 2.46 11.22
N GLU A 62 27.72 2.45 12.53
CA GLU A 62 28.73 2.37 13.59
C GLU A 62 29.28 0.95 13.73
N HIS A 63 28.40 -0.05 13.59
CA HIS A 63 28.74 -1.47 13.71
C HIS A 63 28.75 -2.19 12.35
N GLU A 64 29.06 -1.49 11.26
CA GLU A 64 29.08 -2.06 9.91
C GLU A 64 30.19 -3.12 9.76
N ASP A 65 31.34 -2.88 10.40
CA ASP A 65 32.49 -3.80 10.42
C ASP A 65 32.36 -4.93 11.45
N GLU A 66 31.26 -4.98 12.20
CA GLU A 66 30.97 -6.00 13.22
C GLU A 66 29.82 -6.93 12.77
N PRO A 67 30.10 -8.00 12.00
CA PRO A 67 29.06 -8.81 11.37
C PRO A 67 28.11 -9.49 12.36
N ASP A 68 28.60 -9.83 13.56
CA ASP A 68 27.83 -10.52 14.60
C ASP A 68 27.21 -9.57 15.63
N TYR A 69 27.43 -8.24 15.53
CA TYR A 69 26.96 -7.27 16.52
C TYR A 69 25.46 -7.42 16.83
N PHE A 70 24.61 -7.45 15.80
CA PHE A 70 23.16 -7.55 15.96
C PHE A 70 22.67 -8.92 16.45
N ILE A 71 23.48 -9.97 16.25
CA ILE A 71 23.19 -11.31 16.75
C ILE A 71 23.57 -11.38 18.23
N ASN A 72 24.74 -10.88 18.60
CA ASN A 72 25.22 -10.84 19.98
C ASN A 72 24.34 -9.92 20.84
N LYS A 73 23.95 -8.77 20.30
CA LYS A 73 22.97 -7.87 20.94
C LYS A 73 21.62 -8.54 21.15
N LEU A 74 21.18 -9.38 20.20
CA LEU A 74 19.95 -10.16 20.35
C LEU A 74 20.12 -11.24 21.43
N ARG A 75 21.22 -12.00 21.42
CA ARG A 75 21.55 -12.98 22.47
C ARG A 75 21.46 -12.35 23.85
N GLU A 76 22.15 -11.23 24.05
CA GLU A 76 22.18 -10.52 25.32
C GLU A 76 20.78 -10.07 25.77
N GLN A 77 19.95 -9.57 24.85
CA GLN A 77 18.57 -9.18 25.14
C GLN A 77 17.69 -10.36 25.53
N LEU A 78 17.83 -11.50 24.87
CA LEU A 78 17.06 -12.71 25.19
C LEU A 78 17.53 -13.34 26.50
N THR A 79 18.84 -13.37 26.76
CA THR A 79 19.40 -13.83 28.03
C THR A 79 18.94 -12.97 29.21
N LYS A 80 18.94 -11.63 29.06
CA LYS A 80 18.41 -10.71 30.09
C LYS A 80 16.93 -10.94 30.41
N LYS A 81 16.18 -11.59 29.52
CA LYS A 81 14.77 -11.92 29.70
C LYS A 81 14.52 -13.33 30.26
N GLY A 82 15.58 -14.07 30.56
CA GLY A 82 15.49 -15.39 31.19
C GLY A 82 15.18 -16.54 30.25
N LEU A 83 15.37 -16.39 28.93
CA LEU A 83 15.24 -17.51 28.00
C LEU A 83 16.39 -18.51 28.17
N GLY A 84 16.08 -19.80 28.01
CA GLY A 84 17.09 -20.86 28.04
C GLY A 84 18.00 -20.83 26.81
N ALA A 85 19.25 -21.25 26.95
CA ALA A 85 20.26 -21.23 25.88
C ALA A 85 19.80 -21.95 24.59
N SER A 86 19.12 -23.09 24.72
CA SER A 86 18.57 -23.85 23.58
C SER A 86 17.52 -23.05 22.80
N GLN A 87 16.59 -22.40 23.51
CA GLN A 87 15.56 -21.56 22.89
C GLN A 87 16.19 -20.34 22.18
N ILE A 88 17.22 -19.74 22.78
CA ILE A 88 17.92 -18.60 22.19
C ILE A 88 18.57 -19.01 20.86
N GLU A 89 19.29 -20.14 20.82
CA GLU A 89 19.93 -20.61 19.59
C GLU A 89 18.91 -21.03 18.52
N ASP A 90 17.77 -21.64 18.90
CA ASP A 90 16.68 -21.92 17.95
C ASP A 90 16.12 -20.64 17.30
N LEU A 91 15.95 -19.58 18.09
CA LEU A 91 15.46 -18.29 17.61
C LEU A 91 16.47 -17.59 16.71
N ILE A 92 17.76 -17.69 17.04
CA ILE A 92 18.84 -17.16 16.21
C ILE A 92 18.95 -17.92 14.89
N ASN A 93 18.87 -19.25 14.93
CA ASN A 93 18.86 -20.08 13.72
C ASN A 93 17.66 -19.74 12.83
N LYS A 94 16.47 -19.52 13.40
CA LYS A 94 15.30 -19.03 12.67
C LYS A 94 15.56 -17.67 12.03
N ARG A 95 16.17 -16.72 12.76
CA ARG A 95 16.53 -15.39 12.22
C ARG A 95 17.54 -15.47 11.08
N GLN A 96 18.57 -16.30 11.22
CA GLN A 96 19.60 -16.47 10.20
C GLN A 96 19.07 -17.07 8.90
N LYS A 97 18.03 -17.93 8.95
CA LYS A 97 17.38 -18.48 7.75
C LYS A 97 16.80 -17.39 6.83
N TYR A 98 16.29 -16.30 7.39
CA TYR A 98 15.72 -15.20 6.62
C TYR A 98 16.77 -14.15 6.19
N GLN A 99 18.05 -14.36 6.51
CA GLN A 99 19.18 -13.47 6.19
C GLN A 99 18.97 -11.99 6.58
N ASN A 100 18.06 -11.72 7.51
CA ASN A 100 17.68 -10.38 7.93
C ASN A 100 18.88 -9.64 8.53
N ASN A 101 19.21 -8.47 7.95
CA ASN A 101 20.36 -7.63 8.31
C ASN A 101 21.75 -8.30 8.10
N LYS A 102 21.82 -9.41 7.36
CA LYS A 102 23.08 -10.11 7.08
C LYS A 102 23.89 -9.36 6.03
N ASN A 103 23.36 -9.24 4.81
CA ASN A 103 24.05 -8.60 3.68
C ASN A 103 23.46 -7.24 3.32
N VAL A 104 22.21 -6.99 3.71
CA VAL A 104 21.47 -5.74 3.48
C VAL A 104 20.78 -5.34 4.77
N TYR A 105 20.86 -4.07 5.15
CA TYR A 105 20.11 -3.53 6.28
C TYR A 105 18.64 -3.34 5.91
N SER A 106 17.75 -3.67 6.83
CA SER A 106 16.31 -3.61 6.64
C SER A 106 15.61 -2.96 7.82
N LEU A 107 14.61 -2.13 7.52
CA LEU A 107 13.70 -1.50 8.47
C LEU A 107 12.27 -1.60 7.94
N LEU A 108 11.36 -2.13 8.74
CA LEU A 108 9.95 -2.20 8.41
C LEU A 108 9.14 -1.26 9.30
N LEU A 109 8.46 -0.29 8.70
CA LEU A 109 7.58 0.64 9.39
C LEU A 109 6.12 0.30 9.10
N GLN A 110 5.40 -0.04 10.17
CA GLN A 110 3.98 -0.35 10.10
C GLN A 110 3.14 0.90 10.40
N TYR A 111 2.72 1.64 9.39
CA TYR A 111 1.94 2.86 9.55
C TYR A 111 0.57 2.76 8.92
N ALA A 112 -0.46 3.11 9.70
CA ALA A 112 -1.84 3.13 9.27
C ALA A 112 -2.08 4.04 8.05
N ALA A 113 -3.13 3.72 7.28
CA ALA A 113 -3.63 4.62 6.25
C ALA A 113 -4.02 5.98 6.87
N GLY A 114 -3.80 7.08 6.13
CA GLY A 114 -4.04 8.43 6.65
C GLY A 114 -2.98 8.97 7.62
N PHE A 115 -1.97 8.17 8.01
CA PHE A 115 -0.82 8.65 8.78
C PHE A 115 0.01 9.70 8.04
N GLY A 116 -0.09 9.77 6.71
CA GLY A 116 0.77 10.61 5.87
C GLY A 116 2.12 9.94 5.57
N LYS A 117 2.10 8.64 5.23
CA LYS A 117 3.29 7.85 4.86
C LYS A 117 4.17 8.53 3.82
N SER A 118 3.58 9.20 2.83
CA SER A 118 4.34 9.94 1.81
C SER A 118 5.19 11.07 2.40
N ASN A 119 4.76 11.70 3.50
CA ASN A 119 5.54 12.76 4.13
C ASN A 119 6.79 12.20 4.82
N ILE A 120 6.64 11.11 5.59
CA ILE A 120 7.77 10.47 6.27
C ILE A 120 8.75 9.85 5.26
N ILE A 121 8.26 9.31 4.15
CA ILE A 121 9.11 8.88 3.02
C ILE A 121 9.94 10.07 2.52
N GLY A 122 9.30 11.20 2.21
CA GLY A 122 9.98 12.41 1.73
C GLY A 122 11.03 12.95 2.71
N TRP A 123 10.66 13.11 3.99
CA TRP A 123 11.61 13.56 5.02
C TRP A 123 12.78 12.60 5.19
N SER A 124 12.51 11.29 5.24
CA SER A 124 13.55 10.27 5.37
C SER A 124 14.49 10.28 4.16
N SER A 125 13.96 10.45 2.95
CA SER A 125 14.77 10.54 1.73
C SER A 125 15.70 11.75 1.73
N LEU A 126 15.21 12.91 2.15
CA LEU A 126 16.02 14.12 2.28
C LEU A 126 17.17 13.93 3.27
N MET A 127 16.85 13.39 4.44
CA MET A 127 17.85 13.14 5.48
C MET A 127 18.89 12.11 5.03
N LEU A 128 18.47 11.06 4.31
CA LEU A 128 19.36 10.04 3.77
C LEU A 128 20.23 10.54 2.62
N LYS A 129 19.68 11.42 1.79
CA LYS A 129 20.45 12.12 0.77
C LYS A 129 21.56 12.90 1.45
N ASP A 130 21.28 13.74 2.44
CA ASP A 130 22.33 14.59 2.99
C ASP A 130 23.19 13.90 4.07
N LEU A 131 22.96 12.60 4.33
CA LEU A 131 23.73 11.81 5.28
C LEU A 131 25.19 11.66 4.83
N ARG A 132 26.10 12.17 5.66
CA ARG A 132 27.56 12.11 5.45
C ARG A 132 28.27 11.48 6.64
N LYS A 133 29.32 10.70 6.36
CA LYS A 133 30.34 10.26 7.32
C LYS A 133 31.71 10.55 6.71
N ASN A 134 32.64 11.09 7.50
CA ASN A 134 34.00 11.42 7.06
C ASN A 134 34.01 12.26 5.76
N ASP A 135 33.17 13.30 5.71
CA ASP A 135 32.96 14.21 4.57
C ASP A 135 32.49 13.57 3.25
N ALA A 136 32.28 12.26 3.22
CA ALA A 136 31.70 11.53 2.10
C ALA A 136 30.20 11.26 2.33
N PHE A 137 29.43 11.23 1.25
CA PHE A 137 28.06 10.74 1.31
C PHE A 137 28.03 9.26 1.65
N VAL A 138 27.11 8.87 2.55
CA VAL A 138 26.97 7.48 2.94
C VAL A 138 26.39 6.65 1.78
N TYR A 139 25.29 7.12 1.19
CA TYR A 139 24.58 6.44 0.10
C TYR A 139 24.79 7.19 -1.22
N ASP A 140 25.08 6.48 -2.30
CA ASP A 140 25.21 7.05 -3.63
C ASP A 140 23.85 7.42 -4.22
N LYS A 141 22.85 6.56 -4.02
CA LYS A 141 21.47 6.74 -4.52
C LYS A 141 20.42 6.42 -3.46
N ILE A 142 19.35 7.21 -3.48
CA ILE A 142 18.14 7.05 -2.68
C ILE A 142 16.99 6.72 -3.65
N MET A 143 16.58 5.46 -3.67
CA MET A 143 15.55 4.96 -4.57
C MET A 143 14.20 4.93 -3.88
N LEU A 144 13.31 5.81 -4.33
CA LEU A 144 11.91 5.85 -3.92
C LEU A 144 11.11 4.92 -4.82
N VAL A 145 10.78 3.76 -4.31
CA VAL A 145 10.02 2.76 -5.05
C VAL A 145 8.54 2.90 -4.69
N VAL A 146 7.75 3.29 -5.67
CA VAL A 146 6.32 3.54 -5.50
C VAL A 146 5.51 2.74 -6.50
N ASP A 147 4.47 2.06 -6.01
CA ASP A 147 3.51 1.35 -6.85
C ASP A 147 2.53 2.34 -7.54
N ARG A 148 2.14 3.46 -6.90
CA ARG A 148 1.04 4.29 -7.42
C ARG A 148 1.45 5.56 -8.18
N VAL A 149 0.72 5.83 -9.27
CA VAL A 149 0.70 7.13 -9.98
C VAL A 149 0.22 8.29 -9.09
N GLN A 150 -0.69 8.05 -8.13
CA GLN A 150 -1.20 9.11 -7.24
C GLN A 150 -0.24 9.47 -6.09
N LEU A 151 0.52 8.49 -5.57
CA LEU A 151 1.59 8.75 -4.61
C LEU A 151 2.72 9.52 -5.27
N ARG A 152 2.99 9.24 -6.55
CA ARG A 152 3.87 10.06 -7.38
C ARG A 152 3.40 11.52 -7.41
N ASP A 153 2.14 11.82 -7.75
CA ASP A 153 1.71 13.23 -7.80
C ASP A 153 1.79 13.94 -6.44
N GLN A 154 1.55 13.21 -5.34
CA GLN A 154 1.69 13.72 -3.98
C GLN A 154 3.16 13.89 -3.57
N LEU A 155 4.03 12.93 -3.89
CA LEU A 155 5.48 13.02 -3.64
C LEU A 155 6.10 14.10 -4.52
N ASP A 156 5.81 14.17 -5.81
CA ASP A 156 6.30 15.21 -6.73
C ASP A 156 5.93 16.60 -6.24
N SER A 157 4.66 16.80 -5.84
CA SER A 157 4.18 18.10 -5.34
C SER A 157 4.77 18.44 -3.96
N LYS A 158 4.91 17.43 -3.07
CA LYS A 158 5.51 17.64 -1.74
C LYS A 158 7.00 17.87 -1.81
N MET A 159 7.74 17.10 -2.60
CA MET A 159 9.17 17.27 -2.83
C MET A 159 9.44 18.65 -3.42
N TYR A 160 8.66 19.09 -4.42
CA TYR A 160 8.74 20.45 -4.95
C TYR A 160 8.55 21.52 -3.86
N ASN A 161 7.57 21.32 -2.98
CA ASN A 161 7.28 22.21 -1.86
C ASN A 161 8.28 22.13 -0.69
N MET A 162 9.13 21.10 -0.64
CA MET A 162 10.22 20.96 0.34
C MET A 162 11.52 21.63 -0.15
N ASN A 163 11.42 22.66 -1.00
CA ASN A 163 12.55 23.30 -1.70
C ASN A 163 13.42 22.33 -2.51
N ILE A 164 12.86 21.18 -2.91
CA ILE A 164 13.53 20.29 -3.85
C ILE A 164 13.23 20.81 -5.26
N ALA A 165 14.10 21.69 -5.76
CA ALA A 165 14.05 22.09 -7.16
C ALA A 165 13.95 20.84 -8.06
N ASN A 166 13.19 20.92 -9.17
CA ASN A 166 13.03 19.83 -10.15
C ASN A 166 14.38 19.25 -10.66
N SER A 167 15.49 19.96 -10.44
CA SER A 167 16.86 19.50 -10.70
C SER A 167 17.38 18.44 -9.74
N MET A 168 16.74 18.18 -8.59
CA MET A 168 17.33 17.35 -7.53
C MET A 168 16.88 15.89 -7.49
N PHE A 169 15.89 15.49 -8.31
CA PHE A 169 15.51 14.09 -8.48
C PHE A 169 15.28 13.75 -9.95
N ILE A 170 15.25 12.46 -10.26
CA ILE A 170 14.98 11.92 -11.58
C ILE A 170 13.89 10.84 -11.49
N GLU A 171 12.93 10.91 -12.40
CA GLU A 171 11.89 9.90 -12.55
C GLU A 171 12.37 8.81 -13.50
N ALA A 172 12.46 7.58 -13.02
CA ALA A 172 12.73 6.40 -13.80
C ALA A 172 11.39 5.70 -14.11
N ASN A 173 11.00 5.74 -15.39
CA ASN A 173 9.76 5.17 -15.90
C ASN A 173 9.96 4.13 -17.02
N SER A 174 11.22 3.89 -17.37
CA SER A 174 11.70 2.99 -18.41
C SER A 174 13.11 2.53 -18.05
N LYS A 175 13.60 1.45 -18.67
CA LYS A 175 14.99 0.99 -18.49
C LYS A 175 16.01 2.10 -18.78
N THR A 176 15.82 2.83 -19.87
CA THR A 176 16.72 3.92 -20.29
C THR A 176 16.78 5.04 -19.26
N SER A 177 15.63 5.48 -18.75
CA SER A 177 15.59 6.53 -17.70
C SER A 177 16.12 6.04 -16.36
N PHE A 178 15.96 4.75 -16.04
CA PHE A 178 16.59 4.14 -14.87
C PHE A 178 18.12 4.12 -15.00
N LEU A 179 18.66 3.66 -16.13
CA LEU A 179 20.10 3.70 -16.41
C LEU A 179 20.65 5.12 -16.35
N GLU A 180 20.02 6.07 -17.03
CA GLU A 180 20.37 7.49 -16.97
C GLU A 180 20.43 7.99 -15.52
N SER A 181 19.46 7.59 -14.69
CA SER A 181 19.44 7.95 -13.26
C SER A 181 20.67 7.47 -12.50
N LEU A 182 21.25 6.32 -12.86
CA LEU A 182 22.46 5.80 -12.22
C LEU A 182 23.71 6.58 -12.64
N HIS A 183 23.72 7.17 -13.83
CA HIS A 183 24.86 7.96 -14.33
C HIS A 183 24.81 9.43 -13.90
N THR A 184 23.64 9.97 -13.60
CA THR A 184 23.50 11.36 -13.14
C THR A 184 24.09 11.59 -11.75
N ASP A 185 24.39 12.84 -11.42
CA ASP A 185 24.74 13.30 -10.07
C ASP A 185 23.51 13.40 -9.14
N LYS A 186 22.30 13.31 -9.70
CA LYS A 186 21.05 13.33 -8.93
C LYS A 186 20.93 12.10 -8.05
N ARG A 187 20.80 12.31 -6.74
CA ARG A 187 20.84 11.22 -5.76
C ARG A 187 19.48 10.62 -5.43
N ILE A 188 18.39 11.37 -5.61
CA ILE A 188 17.04 10.85 -5.40
C ILE A 188 16.48 10.36 -6.74
N VAL A 189 16.06 9.09 -6.78
CA VAL A 189 15.48 8.45 -7.96
C VAL A 189 14.09 7.94 -7.61
N VAL A 190 13.07 8.36 -8.34
CA VAL A 190 11.69 7.86 -8.17
C VAL A 190 11.45 6.76 -9.20
N VAL A 191 11.21 5.54 -8.73
CA VAL A 191 11.01 4.34 -9.55
C VAL A 191 9.54 3.96 -9.49
N ASN A 192 8.89 3.94 -10.65
CA ASN A 192 7.48 3.54 -10.77
C ASN A 192 7.37 2.06 -11.18
N LEU A 193 7.01 1.19 -10.22
CA LEU A 193 6.94 -0.25 -10.43
C LEU A 193 5.92 -0.68 -11.50
N GLN A 194 4.78 -0.01 -11.60
CA GLN A 194 3.72 -0.41 -12.56
C GLN A 194 4.14 -0.29 -14.02
N LYS A 195 5.16 0.52 -14.31
CA LYS A 195 5.71 0.65 -15.66
C LYS A 195 6.80 -0.38 -15.97
N PHE A 196 7.24 -1.13 -14.97
CA PHE A 196 8.15 -2.25 -15.11
C PHE A 196 7.32 -3.55 -15.03
N ASN A 197 7.00 -4.15 -16.17
CA ASN A 197 6.22 -5.40 -16.23
C ASN A 197 6.90 -6.54 -15.47
N SER A 198 8.24 -6.59 -15.56
CA SER A 198 9.10 -7.31 -14.62
C SER A 198 10.42 -6.57 -14.47
N ILE A 199 10.89 -6.42 -13.24
CA ILE A 199 12.18 -5.77 -12.97
C ILE A 199 13.35 -6.64 -13.48
N ARG A 200 13.15 -7.96 -13.59
CA ARG A 200 14.13 -8.91 -14.13
C ARG A 200 14.50 -8.62 -15.58
N GLU A 201 13.56 -8.13 -16.38
CA GLU A 201 13.79 -7.83 -17.79
C GLU A 201 14.72 -6.62 -18.00
N PHE A 202 14.92 -5.79 -16.96
CA PHE A 202 15.80 -4.62 -17.06
C PHE A 202 17.11 -4.72 -16.28
N LEU A 203 17.21 -5.64 -15.31
CA LEU A 203 18.46 -5.93 -14.58
C LEU A 203 19.40 -6.75 -15.45
N ASP A 204 19.89 -6.14 -16.53
CA ASP A 204 20.99 -6.70 -17.30
C ASP A 204 22.32 -6.58 -16.54
N ASP A 205 23.33 -7.31 -17.02
CA ASP A 205 24.65 -7.38 -16.38
C ASP A 205 25.28 -5.98 -16.18
N GLU A 206 24.98 -5.03 -17.07
CA GLU A 206 25.44 -3.64 -16.96
C GLU A 206 24.82 -2.92 -15.76
N VAL A 207 23.48 -2.97 -15.61
CA VAL A 207 22.80 -2.39 -14.45
C VAL A 207 23.28 -3.05 -13.16
N VAL A 208 23.40 -4.38 -13.13
CA VAL A 208 23.84 -5.12 -11.94
C VAL A 208 25.26 -4.74 -11.54
N GLN A 209 26.20 -4.67 -12.49
CA GLN A 209 27.57 -4.22 -12.22
C GLN A 209 27.62 -2.79 -11.67
N LYS A 210 26.80 -1.89 -12.25
CA LYS A 210 26.75 -0.50 -11.79
C LYS A 210 26.19 -0.39 -10.37
N LEU A 211 25.08 -1.07 -10.09
CA LEU A 211 24.49 -1.12 -8.75
C LEU A 211 25.46 -1.76 -7.74
N ALA A 212 26.25 -2.74 -8.15
CA ALA A 212 27.25 -3.40 -7.30
C ALA A 212 28.40 -2.46 -6.89
N SER A 213 28.64 -1.37 -7.62
CA SER A 213 29.66 -0.37 -7.26
C SER A 213 29.14 0.73 -6.32
N MET A 214 27.84 0.71 -5.98
CA MET A 214 27.16 1.78 -5.26
C MET A 214 26.55 1.29 -3.94
N ARG A 215 26.49 2.17 -2.94
CA ARG A 215 25.68 1.97 -1.74
C ARG A 215 24.32 2.65 -1.93
N ILE A 216 23.24 1.88 -1.89
CA ILE A 216 21.89 2.35 -2.23
C ILE A 216 20.96 2.21 -1.03
N ALA A 217 20.10 3.22 -0.83
CA ALA A 217 18.98 3.15 0.10
C ALA A 217 17.65 3.08 -0.67
N PHE A 218 16.88 2.03 -0.46
CA PHE A 218 15.56 1.82 -1.04
C PHE A 218 14.49 2.19 -0.02
N LEU A 219 13.58 3.09 -0.37
CA LEU A 219 12.37 3.37 0.40
C LEU A 219 11.17 2.90 -0.41
N ILE A 220 10.45 1.93 0.12
CA ILE A 220 9.40 1.20 -0.60
C ILE A 220 8.07 1.46 0.09
N ASP A 221 7.14 2.12 -0.59
CA ASP A 221 5.76 2.19 -0.10
C ASP A 221 5.00 0.93 -0.48
N GLU A 222 4.17 0.43 0.43
CA GLU A 222 3.37 -0.77 0.27
C GLU A 222 4.22 -2.02 -0.08
N ILE A 223 5.31 -2.28 0.67
CA ILE A 223 6.25 -3.42 0.49
C ILE A 223 5.61 -4.84 0.54
N HIS A 224 4.29 -4.91 0.65
CA HIS A 224 3.47 -6.11 0.77
C HIS A 224 2.40 -6.22 -0.31
N ARG A 225 2.33 -5.30 -1.29
CA ARG A 225 1.23 -5.25 -2.26
C ARG A 225 1.71 -5.06 -3.69
N SER A 226 1.14 -5.87 -4.56
CA SER A 226 1.00 -5.63 -5.99
C SER A 226 -0.38 -6.16 -6.38
N ASN A 227 -1.12 -5.36 -7.15
CA ASN A 227 -2.48 -5.66 -7.61
C ASN A 227 -2.42 -6.64 -8.78
N SER A 228 -2.18 -7.91 -8.49
CA SER A 228 -2.57 -9.10 -9.25
C SER A 228 -2.01 -10.29 -8.46
N GLY A 229 -2.80 -11.35 -8.26
CA GLY A 229 -2.41 -12.49 -7.43
C GLY A 229 -1.13 -13.24 -7.83
N GLN A 230 -0.42 -12.80 -8.89
CA GLN A 230 0.85 -13.34 -9.35
C GLN A 230 2.07 -12.43 -9.08
N GLN A 231 1.88 -11.13 -8.84
CA GLN A 231 3.00 -10.19 -8.65
C GLN A 231 3.47 -10.05 -7.20
N HIS A 232 2.87 -10.80 -6.26
CA HIS A 232 3.05 -10.59 -4.82
C HIS A 232 4.46 -10.91 -4.30
N GLU A 233 5.19 -11.76 -5.02
CA GLU A 233 6.55 -12.18 -4.70
C GLU A 233 7.61 -11.32 -5.39
N GLU A 234 7.23 -10.44 -6.32
CA GLU A 234 8.19 -9.81 -7.22
C GLU A 234 9.10 -8.84 -6.45
N MET A 235 8.58 -7.88 -5.69
CA MET A 235 9.45 -6.92 -4.97
C MET A 235 10.47 -7.56 -4.03
N VAL A 236 10.01 -8.55 -3.26
CA VAL A 236 10.80 -9.31 -2.30
C VAL A 236 11.83 -10.18 -3.04
N SER A 237 11.40 -10.91 -4.08
CA SER A 237 12.30 -11.71 -4.93
C SER A 237 13.29 -10.88 -5.73
N LEU A 238 12.96 -9.67 -6.15
CA LEU A 238 13.86 -8.77 -6.87
C LEU A 238 14.99 -8.29 -5.98
N PHE A 239 14.70 -7.97 -4.72
CA PHE A 239 15.76 -7.70 -3.76
C PHE A 239 16.57 -8.94 -3.44
N ASP A 240 15.97 -10.14 -3.42
CA ASP A 240 16.75 -11.38 -3.30
C ASP A 240 17.64 -11.57 -4.51
N GLU A 241 17.20 -11.23 -5.72
CA GLU A 241 17.99 -11.37 -6.94
C GLU A 241 19.10 -10.34 -7.04
N LEU A 242 18.80 -9.08 -6.71
CA LEU A 242 19.83 -8.06 -6.52
C LEU A 242 20.83 -8.52 -5.46
N GLN A 243 20.37 -8.99 -4.31
CA GLN A 243 21.25 -9.47 -3.25
C GLN A 243 22.05 -10.71 -3.67
N ASN A 244 21.43 -11.69 -4.33
CA ASN A 244 22.08 -12.91 -4.81
C ASN A 244 23.11 -12.59 -5.91
N SER A 245 22.82 -11.65 -6.80
CA SER A 245 23.80 -11.18 -7.81
C SER A 245 24.98 -10.46 -7.17
N PHE A 246 24.76 -9.67 -6.11
CA PHE A 246 25.85 -9.09 -5.33
C PHE A 246 26.65 -10.15 -4.54
N ASP A 247 25.96 -11.11 -3.91
CA ASP A 247 26.55 -12.14 -3.06
C ASP A 247 27.28 -13.24 -3.87
N SER A 248 26.87 -13.51 -5.10
CA SER A 248 27.54 -14.48 -5.99
C SER A 248 28.82 -13.93 -6.61
N ASN A 249 28.98 -12.59 -6.66
CA ASN A 249 30.19 -11.97 -7.16
C ASN A 249 31.32 -12.01 -6.11
N ALA A 250 32.27 -12.92 -6.29
CA ALA A 250 33.42 -13.12 -5.39
C ALA A 250 34.29 -11.85 -5.22
N THR A 251 34.25 -10.94 -6.21
CA THR A 251 34.94 -9.65 -6.17
C THR A 251 34.23 -8.70 -5.21
N TYR A 252 32.89 -8.61 -5.27
CA TYR A 252 32.06 -7.79 -4.39
C TYR A 252 32.23 -8.18 -2.91
N LYS A 253 32.23 -9.48 -2.60
CA LYS A 253 32.49 -10.02 -1.25
C LYS A 253 33.87 -9.67 -0.69
N LYS A 254 34.88 -9.47 -1.54
CA LYS A 254 36.25 -9.13 -1.12
C LYS A 254 36.52 -7.63 -1.03
N THR A 255 35.70 -6.80 -1.67
CA THR A 255 35.96 -5.35 -1.82
C THR A 255 34.91 -4.44 -1.19
N HIS A 256 33.70 -4.93 -0.86
CA HIS A 256 32.63 -4.10 -0.33
C HIS A 256 32.09 -4.62 1.01
N ASN A 257 32.53 -3.99 2.10
CA ASN A 257 31.91 -4.10 3.43
C ASN A 257 30.64 -3.23 3.57
N LYS A 258 30.34 -2.38 2.58
CA LYS A 258 29.23 -1.42 2.64
C LYS A 258 27.90 -2.10 2.31
N LYS A 259 26.96 -2.07 3.23
CA LYS A 259 25.63 -2.69 3.05
C LYS A 259 24.59 -1.68 2.54
N ASN A 260 23.78 -2.13 1.59
CA ASN A 260 22.59 -1.41 1.14
C ASN A 260 21.55 -1.33 2.26
N LEU A 261 20.61 -0.39 2.13
CA LEU A 261 19.53 -0.18 3.10
C LEU A 261 18.17 -0.33 2.42
N ILE A 262 17.24 -1.02 3.08
CA ILE A 262 15.85 -1.14 2.67
C ILE A 262 14.95 -0.63 3.80
N ILE A 263 14.07 0.30 3.47
CA ILE A 263 13.05 0.84 4.36
C ILE A 263 11.68 0.56 3.73
N GLY A 264 10.95 -0.39 4.30
CA GLY A 264 9.61 -0.75 3.87
C GLY A 264 8.53 -0.02 4.68
N PHE A 265 7.57 0.59 4.01
CA PHE A 265 6.39 1.20 4.63
C PHE A 265 5.14 0.38 4.28
N THR A 266 4.35 0.01 5.28
CA THR A 266 3.12 -0.76 5.07
C THR A 266 2.12 -0.53 6.20
N ALA A 267 0.82 -0.66 5.94
CA ALA A 267 -0.19 -0.73 7.01
C ALA A 267 -0.39 -2.17 7.52
N THR A 268 -0.19 -3.15 6.65
CA THR A 268 -0.56 -4.56 6.83
C THR A 268 0.58 -5.47 6.38
N PRO A 269 1.67 -5.57 7.16
CA PRO A 269 2.78 -6.45 6.80
C PRO A 269 2.33 -7.92 6.89
N SER A 270 2.69 -8.73 5.90
CA SER A 270 2.52 -10.19 5.98
C SER A 270 3.57 -10.81 6.90
N ASP A 271 3.37 -12.05 7.34
CA ASP A 271 4.35 -12.73 8.20
C ASP A 271 5.70 -12.95 7.48
N VAL A 272 5.69 -13.11 6.15
CA VAL A 272 6.91 -13.17 5.32
C VAL A 272 7.62 -11.82 5.31
N THR A 273 6.88 -10.71 5.11
CA THR A 273 7.44 -9.36 5.16
C THR A 273 8.03 -9.06 6.55
N LEU A 274 7.36 -9.46 7.62
CA LEU A 274 7.85 -9.31 9.00
C LEU A 274 9.12 -10.11 9.23
N ALA A 275 9.19 -11.37 8.79
CA ALA A 275 10.38 -12.20 8.95
C ALA A 275 11.60 -11.61 8.23
N ARG A 276 11.38 -11.03 7.05
CA ARG A 276 12.45 -10.51 6.21
C ARG A 276 12.94 -9.11 6.59
N PHE A 277 12.03 -8.19 6.87
CA PHE A 277 12.36 -6.77 7.08
C PHE A 277 12.07 -6.27 8.50
N GLY A 278 11.36 -7.06 9.30
CA GLY A 278 11.04 -6.72 10.70
C GLY A 278 12.21 -6.89 11.64
N GLU A 279 12.04 -6.46 12.88
CA GLU A 279 12.95 -6.72 13.98
C GLU A 279 12.46 -7.91 14.81
N TYR A 280 13.41 -8.55 15.50
CA TYR A 280 13.07 -9.60 16.43
C TYR A 280 12.30 -9.01 17.62
N ASN A 281 11.20 -9.66 18.00
CA ASN A 281 10.39 -9.18 19.10
C ASN A 281 11.17 -9.26 20.41
N LYS A 282 11.31 -8.12 21.08
CA LYS A 282 11.95 -8.06 22.39
C LYS A 282 11.10 -8.77 23.44
N TYR A 283 9.79 -8.93 23.26
CA TYR A 283 8.89 -9.54 24.25
C TYR A 283 8.69 -11.03 23.94
N ALA A 284 9.13 -11.89 24.87
CA ALA A 284 9.19 -13.34 24.72
C ALA A 284 7.82 -14.05 24.75
N GLU A 285 6.76 -13.37 25.18
CA GLU A 285 5.40 -13.91 25.32
C GLU A 285 4.47 -13.54 24.15
N ALA A 286 4.94 -12.79 23.17
CA ALA A 286 4.10 -12.39 22.05
C ALA A 286 3.98 -13.53 21.02
N GLU A 287 2.76 -13.80 20.55
CA GLU A 287 2.48 -14.78 19.48
C GLU A 287 3.32 -14.55 18.21
N LYS A 288 3.79 -13.33 17.97
CA LYS A 288 4.62 -12.96 16.82
C LYS A 288 6.08 -12.75 17.19
N ILE A 289 6.93 -13.62 16.63
CA ILE A 289 8.41 -13.60 16.72
C ILE A 289 9.00 -12.33 16.07
N TRP A 290 8.36 -11.85 15.01
CA TRP A 290 8.82 -10.72 14.21
C TRP A 290 7.85 -9.54 14.35
N VAL A 291 8.41 -8.35 14.57
CA VAL A 291 7.65 -7.10 14.75
C VAL A 291 8.21 -6.02 13.85
N PRO A 292 7.40 -5.03 13.45
CA PRO A 292 7.93 -3.86 12.73
C PRO A 292 8.90 -3.07 13.62
N PHE A 293 9.89 -2.42 13.00
CA PHE A 293 10.84 -1.52 13.66
C PHE A 293 10.15 -0.33 14.34
N ASP A 294 9.14 0.24 13.69
CA ASP A 294 8.25 1.21 14.28
C ASP A 294 6.83 0.95 13.81
N SER A 295 5.87 1.15 14.71
CA SER A 295 4.45 1.01 14.41
C SER A 295 3.68 2.26 14.79
N TYR A 296 2.64 2.50 14.00
CA TYR A 296 1.54 3.39 14.29
C TYR A 296 0.28 2.75 13.72
N THR A 297 -0.45 2.08 14.60
CA THR A 297 -1.57 1.22 14.27
C THR A 297 -2.83 2.03 13.97
N MET A 298 -3.80 1.39 13.30
CA MET A 298 -5.12 2.01 13.10
C MET A 298 -5.81 2.31 14.43
N LYS A 299 -5.56 1.52 15.47
CA LYS A 299 -6.12 1.76 16.82
C LYS A 299 -5.61 3.10 17.37
N GLU A 300 -4.30 3.32 17.37
CA GLU A 300 -3.69 4.58 17.83
C GLU A 300 -4.17 5.76 16.97
N ALA A 301 -4.26 5.58 15.64
CA ALA A 301 -4.78 6.60 14.74
C ALA A 301 -6.24 7.00 15.02
N ILE A 302 -7.07 6.06 15.48
CA ILE A 302 -8.45 6.30 15.92
C ILE A 302 -8.47 7.02 17.26
N GLU A 303 -7.64 6.58 18.22
CA GLU A 303 -7.55 7.16 19.57
C GLU A 303 -7.07 8.62 19.53
N ASP A 304 -6.09 8.92 18.68
CA ASP A 304 -5.59 10.27 18.43
C ASP A 304 -6.57 11.13 17.61
N GLY A 305 -7.65 10.54 17.06
CA GLY A 305 -8.66 11.24 16.28
C GLY A 305 -8.24 11.61 14.85
N TYR A 306 -7.18 11.00 14.30
CA TYR A 306 -6.74 11.25 12.93
C TYR A 306 -7.56 10.50 11.88
N ILE A 307 -8.06 9.31 12.23
CA ILE A 307 -8.97 8.54 11.37
C ILE A 307 -10.25 8.23 12.13
N LEU A 308 -11.37 8.17 11.41
CA LEU A 308 -12.64 7.73 11.97
C LEU A 308 -12.63 6.20 12.14
N ASN A 309 -13.35 5.70 13.15
CA ASN A 309 -13.51 4.26 13.36
C ASN A 309 -14.70 3.74 12.53
N PRO A 310 -14.48 3.00 11.43
CA PRO A 310 -15.56 2.49 10.60
C PRO A 310 -16.37 1.38 11.29
N ILE A 311 -15.77 0.67 12.27
CA ILE A 311 -16.40 -0.47 12.96
C ILE A 311 -17.61 -0.01 13.78
N LYS A 312 -17.57 1.22 14.32
CA LYS A 312 -18.70 1.82 15.05
C LYS A 312 -19.96 1.99 14.17
N GLY A 313 -19.81 1.99 12.84
CA GLY A 313 -20.89 2.18 11.88
C GLY A 313 -21.28 0.92 11.11
N VAL A 314 -20.83 -0.27 11.54
CA VAL A 314 -21.16 -1.52 10.84
C VAL A 314 -22.64 -1.86 11.08
N VAL A 315 -23.42 -1.84 10.00
CA VAL A 315 -24.84 -2.22 10.01
C VAL A 315 -25.00 -3.52 9.22
N PRO A 316 -25.23 -4.67 9.89
CA PRO A 316 -25.51 -5.90 9.17
C PRO A 316 -26.85 -5.78 8.43
N VAL A 317 -26.86 -6.21 7.17
CA VAL A 317 -28.06 -6.24 6.34
C VAL A 317 -28.44 -7.69 6.08
N SER A 318 -29.54 -8.14 6.69
CA SER A 318 -30.07 -9.49 6.46
C SER A 318 -30.92 -9.51 5.19
N ALA A 319 -30.44 -10.21 4.17
CA ALA A 319 -31.26 -10.61 3.02
C ALA A 319 -31.70 -12.06 3.26
N LYS A 320 -33.00 -12.29 3.41
CA LYS A 320 -33.54 -13.67 3.50
C LYS A 320 -33.33 -14.33 2.14
N MET A 321 -32.71 -15.50 2.14
CA MET A 321 -32.55 -16.34 0.96
C MET A 321 -33.27 -17.65 1.21
N TYR A 322 -34.07 -18.09 0.25
CA TYR A 322 -34.58 -19.45 0.23
C TYR A 322 -33.56 -20.30 -0.53
N PHE A 323 -33.01 -21.29 0.16
CA PHE A 323 -32.16 -22.30 -0.47
C PHE A 323 -33.04 -23.52 -0.71
N GLU A 324 -33.30 -23.83 -1.97
CA GLU A 324 -33.73 -25.18 -2.30
C GLU A 324 -32.52 -26.10 -2.14
N LYS A 325 -32.73 -27.20 -1.41
CA LYS A 325 -31.73 -28.24 -1.30
C LYS A 325 -31.47 -28.75 -2.73
N PRO A 326 -30.21 -28.78 -3.22
CA PRO A 326 -29.93 -29.34 -4.53
C PRO A 326 -30.53 -30.74 -4.63
N ASP A 327 -31.21 -31.04 -5.74
CA ASP A 327 -31.86 -32.33 -5.98
C ASP A 327 -30.84 -33.48 -5.93
N ASP A 328 -29.60 -33.23 -6.37
CA ASP A 328 -28.50 -34.18 -6.31
C ASP A 328 -27.54 -33.89 -5.16
N ALA A 329 -27.55 -34.77 -4.16
CA ALA A 329 -26.62 -34.73 -3.03
C ALA A 329 -25.20 -35.25 -3.35
N ILE A 330 -24.91 -35.58 -4.62
CA ILE A 330 -23.71 -36.33 -5.05
C ILE A 330 -22.92 -35.59 -6.17
N GLU A 331 -23.45 -34.54 -6.80
CA GLU A 331 -22.72 -33.81 -7.87
C GLU A 331 -21.63 -32.84 -7.35
N GLY A 332 -20.85 -33.31 -6.37
CA GLY A 332 -19.70 -32.61 -5.80
C GLY A 332 -18.77 -33.53 -4.99
N PHE A 333 -18.99 -34.85 -5.07
CA PHE A 333 -18.10 -35.85 -4.50
C PHE A 333 -17.66 -36.79 -5.61
N GLU A 334 -16.53 -36.47 -6.23
CA GLU A 334 -15.58 -37.48 -6.68
C GLU A 334 -14.19 -36.84 -6.76
N ASP A 335 -13.25 -37.57 -6.18
CA ASP A 335 -11.79 -37.45 -6.18
C ASP A 335 -11.08 -36.36 -5.35
N ASP A 336 -10.36 -36.88 -4.35
CA ASP A 336 -9.11 -36.35 -3.79
C ASP A 336 -8.07 -36.22 -4.91
N THR A 337 -8.24 -35.21 -5.76
CA THR A 337 -7.20 -34.82 -6.72
C THR A 337 -6.17 -33.99 -5.97
N GLY A 338 -5.02 -34.63 -5.73
CA GLY A 338 -3.84 -34.01 -5.16
C GLY A 338 -3.50 -32.69 -5.84
N TYR A 339 -2.75 -31.86 -5.10
CA TYR A 339 -2.07 -30.65 -5.57
C TYR A 339 -1.71 -30.76 -7.06
N TYR A 340 -2.10 -29.76 -7.86
CA TYR A 340 -1.99 -29.66 -9.33
C TYR A 340 -3.26 -29.99 -10.16
N GLN A 341 -4.36 -29.31 -9.87
CA GLN A 341 -5.34 -28.90 -10.89
C GLN A 341 -5.92 -27.53 -10.48
N GLU A 342 -6.02 -26.60 -11.43
CA GLU A 342 -6.57 -25.27 -11.21
C GLU A 342 -7.97 -25.37 -10.59
N MET A 343 -8.10 -25.02 -9.31
CA MET A 343 -9.40 -25.02 -8.65
C MET A 343 -10.27 -23.90 -9.22
N PRO A 344 -11.43 -24.21 -9.83
CA PRO A 344 -12.40 -23.19 -10.18
C PRO A 344 -13.07 -22.71 -8.89
N ASN A 345 -12.86 -21.45 -8.52
CA ASN A 345 -13.64 -20.70 -7.54
C ASN A 345 -13.67 -21.27 -6.10
N ASN A 346 -12.66 -20.90 -5.31
CA ASN A 346 -12.57 -20.91 -3.83
C ASN A 346 -13.89 -21.20 -3.04
N PRO A 347 -14.26 -22.47 -2.79
CA PRO A 347 -15.45 -22.84 -2.01
C PRO A 347 -15.15 -22.92 -0.51
N ASP A 348 -16.02 -22.36 0.34
CA ASP A 348 -15.97 -22.65 1.80
C ASP A 348 -16.63 -24.02 2.06
N ALA A 349 -16.00 -24.83 2.91
CA ALA A 349 -16.55 -26.09 3.39
C ALA A 349 -17.28 -25.88 4.72
N GLY A 350 -18.55 -26.29 4.79
CA GLY A 350 -19.36 -26.31 6.02
C GLY A 350 -19.64 -27.73 6.48
N ILE A 351 -20.00 -27.90 7.75
CA ILE A 351 -20.47 -29.18 8.32
C ILE A 351 -21.91 -28.95 8.81
N ASP A 352 -22.86 -29.78 8.38
CA ASP A 352 -24.25 -29.68 8.84
C ASP A 352 -24.42 -30.27 10.26
N ALA A 353 -25.62 -30.12 10.84
CA ALA A 353 -25.94 -30.62 12.18
C ALA A 353 -25.81 -32.16 12.33
N ASN A 354 -25.71 -32.88 11.21
CA ASN A 354 -25.55 -34.33 11.15
C ASN A 354 -24.11 -34.75 10.80
N GLY A 355 -23.15 -33.81 10.80
CA GLY A 355 -21.74 -34.09 10.53
C GLY A 355 -21.37 -34.21 9.05
N LYS A 356 -22.28 -33.91 8.11
CA LYS A 356 -22.02 -34.01 6.68
C LYS A 356 -21.31 -32.75 6.17
N LYS A 357 -20.14 -32.94 5.56
CA LYS A 357 -19.40 -31.87 4.89
C LYS A 357 -20.10 -31.48 3.59
N TYR A 358 -20.39 -30.21 3.40
CA TYR A 358 -20.94 -29.67 2.16
C TYR A 358 -20.07 -28.53 1.63
N ARG A 359 -19.97 -28.43 0.30
CA ARG A 359 -19.28 -27.35 -0.42
C ARG A 359 -20.33 -26.49 -1.09
N ILE A 360 -20.49 -25.23 -0.66
CA ILE A 360 -21.33 -24.28 -1.39
C ILE A 360 -20.42 -23.42 -2.27
N SER A 361 -20.66 -23.44 -3.58
CA SER A 361 -20.03 -22.47 -4.47
C SER A 361 -20.52 -21.07 -4.09
N LYS A 362 -19.63 -20.24 -3.55
CA LYS A 362 -19.91 -18.83 -3.17
C LYS A 362 -20.62 -18.08 -4.29
N LYS A 363 -20.34 -18.44 -5.54
CA LYS A 363 -20.95 -17.86 -6.73
C LYS A 363 -22.48 -17.97 -6.74
N ASN A 364 -23.04 -19.12 -6.35
CA ASN A 364 -24.50 -19.34 -6.36
C ASN A 364 -25.21 -18.48 -5.30
N ILE A 365 -24.53 -18.14 -4.21
CA ILE A 365 -25.05 -17.24 -3.17
C ILE A 365 -24.94 -15.78 -3.62
N TYR A 366 -23.76 -15.36 -4.05
CA TYR A 366 -23.49 -13.94 -4.34
C TYR A 366 -24.06 -13.47 -5.67
N GLU A 367 -24.28 -14.37 -6.64
CA GLU A 367 -24.91 -14.07 -7.94
C GLU A 367 -26.42 -14.33 -7.96
N ASN A 368 -27.01 -14.76 -6.84
CA ASN A 368 -28.46 -14.95 -6.72
C ASN A 368 -29.20 -13.63 -6.98
N GLU A 369 -30.20 -13.69 -7.87
CA GLU A 369 -30.92 -12.52 -8.37
C GLU A 369 -31.75 -11.83 -7.29
N GLU A 370 -32.52 -12.59 -6.51
CA GLU A 370 -33.37 -12.08 -5.43
C GLU A 370 -32.53 -11.36 -4.36
N ARG A 371 -31.38 -11.94 -4.01
CA ARG A 371 -30.43 -11.34 -3.07
C ARG A 371 -29.89 -10.01 -3.63
N ILE A 372 -29.45 -10.01 -4.88
CA ILE A 372 -28.92 -8.81 -5.55
C ILE A 372 -29.99 -7.72 -5.56
N GLU A 373 -31.23 -8.05 -5.92
CA GLU A 373 -32.34 -7.11 -5.99
C GLU A 373 -32.69 -6.54 -4.61
N ALA A 374 -32.81 -7.40 -3.59
CA ALA A 374 -33.12 -6.99 -2.23
C ALA A 374 -32.05 -6.03 -1.66
N ILE A 375 -30.77 -6.35 -1.88
CA ILE A 375 -29.65 -5.49 -1.48
C ILE A 375 -29.67 -4.18 -2.28
N SER A 376 -29.92 -4.24 -3.59
CA SER A 376 -30.00 -3.06 -4.46
C SER A 376 -31.07 -2.08 -3.99
N LYS A 377 -32.26 -2.59 -3.64
CA LYS A 377 -33.37 -1.80 -3.08
C LYS A 377 -32.99 -1.17 -1.74
N PHE A 378 -32.32 -1.93 -0.87
CA PHE A 378 -31.81 -1.42 0.40
C PHE A 378 -30.80 -0.28 0.19
N VAL A 379 -29.83 -0.47 -0.71
CA VAL A 379 -28.79 0.52 -1.02
C VAL A 379 -29.42 1.79 -1.58
N ALA A 380 -30.26 1.69 -2.62
CA ALA A 380 -30.92 2.83 -3.24
C ALA A 380 -31.71 3.66 -2.21
N LYS A 381 -32.50 2.98 -1.35
CA LYS A 381 -33.23 3.63 -0.26
C LYS A 381 -32.29 4.30 0.74
N ARG A 382 -31.20 3.64 1.14
CA ARG A 382 -30.26 4.14 2.15
C ARG A 382 -29.47 5.36 1.65
N LEU A 383 -29.13 5.40 0.35
CA LEU A 383 -28.48 6.54 -0.29
C LEU A 383 -29.28 7.82 -0.08
N VAL A 384 -30.55 7.82 -0.47
CA VAL A 384 -31.40 9.02 -0.43
C VAL A 384 -31.96 9.33 0.94
N SER A 385 -32.03 8.37 1.87
CA SER A 385 -32.63 8.57 3.21
C SER A 385 -31.61 8.92 4.29
N ALA A 386 -30.39 8.39 4.22
CA ALA A 386 -29.39 8.55 5.28
C ALA A 386 -28.03 9.02 4.74
N VAL A 387 -27.50 8.37 3.71
CA VAL A 387 -26.10 8.61 3.30
C VAL A 387 -25.91 10.03 2.78
N TYR A 388 -26.64 10.43 1.74
CA TYR A 388 -26.41 11.71 1.06
C TYR A 388 -26.69 12.96 1.91
N HIS A 389 -27.37 12.80 3.04
CA HIS A 389 -27.61 13.88 3.99
C HIS A 389 -26.38 14.21 4.84
N ASN A 390 -25.49 13.24 5.03
CA ASN A 390 -24.28 13.42 5.82
C ASN A 390 -23.28 14.35 5.11
N ILE A 391 -22.28 14.80 5.86
CA ILE A 391 -21.24 15.72 5.36
C ILE A 391 -21.90 16.96 4.70
N ARG A 392 -22.82 17.59 5.44
CA ARG A 392 -23.58 18.78 4.99
C ARG A 392 -24.25 18.60 3.63
N GLY A 393 -24.80 17.40 3.36
CA GLY A 393 -25.47 17.08 2.11
C GLY A 393 -24.55 16.66 0.95
N THR A 394 -23.26 16.42 1.19
CA THR A 394 -22.27 16.11 0.13
C THR A 394 -21.61 14.74 0.28
N ALA A 395 -22.15 13.88 1.14
CA ALA A 395 -21.65 12.53 1.29
C ALA A 395 -21.82 11.70 0.01
N LYS A 396 -20.84 10.83 -0.23
CA LYS A 396 -20.78 9.88 -1.34
C LYS A 396 -20.66 8.45 -0.80
N ALA A 397 -20.92 7.47 -1.65
CA ALA A 397 -20.83 6.06 -1.30
C ALA A 397 -20.04 5.24 -2.33
N MET A 398 -19.47 4.13 -1.86
CA MET A 398 -18.87 3.09 -2.68
C MET A 398 -19.61 1.77 -2.42
N PHE A 399 -19.74 0.93 -3.44
CA PHE A 399 -20.29 -0.43 -3.34
C PHE A 399 -19.26 -1.42 -3.86
N ALA A 400 -18.77 -2.32 -3.00
CA ALA A 400 -17.79 -3.34 -3.39
C ALA A 400 -18.52 -4.65 -3.74
N ALA A 401 -18.54 -4.99 -5.02
CA ALA A 401 -19.17 -6.21 -5.52
C ALA A 401 -18.16 -7.37 -5.61
N SER A 402 -18.64 -8.59 -5.43
CA SER A 402 -17.82 -9.81 -5.46
C SER A 402 -17.45 -10.31 -6.85
N SER A 403 -18.18 -9.89 -7.90
CA SER A 403 -17.87 -10.25 -9.29
C SER A 403 -18.36 -9.19 -10.26
N ILE A 404 -17.77 -9.14 -11.46
CA ILE A 404 -18.19 -8.23 -12.55
C ILE A 404 -19.66 -8.47 -12.91
N LYS A 405 -20.07 -9.74 -13.02
CA LYS A 405 -21.47 -10.11 -13.31
C LYS A 405 -22.43 -9.58 -12.24
N ALA A 406 -22.09 -9.73 -10.96
CA ALA A 406 -22.91 -9.20 -9.88
C ALA A 406 -22.93 -7.66 -9.91
N ALA A 407 -21.79 -7.00 -10.12
CA ALA A 407 -21.69 -5.54 -10.19
C ALA A 407 -22.57 -4.92 -11.27
N ILE A 408 -22.63 -5.53 -12.46
CA ILE A 408 -23.49 -5.10 -13.57
C ILE A 408 -24.98 -5.19 -13.16
N LYS A 409 -25.38 -6.32 -12.54
CA LYS A 409 -26.75 -6.48 -12.03
C LYS A 409 -27.08 -5.48 -10.92
N TYR A 410 -26.19 -5.29 -9.94
CA TYR A 410 -26.33 -4.28 -8.88
C TYR A 410 -26.52 -2.89 -9.48
N ARG A 411 -25.70 -2.50 -10.46
CA ARG A 411 -25.84 -1.20 -11.13
C ARG A 411 -27.23 -1.03 -11.73
N LYS A 412 -27.71 -2.04 -12.47
CA LYS A 412 -29.03 -2.00 -13.11
C LYS A 412 -30.15 -1.81 -12.08
N TYR A 413 -30.21 -2.67 -11.07
CA TYR A 413 -31.27 -2.63 -10.05
C TYR A 413 -31.18 -1.38 -9.17
N ILE A 414 -29.97 -0.98 -8.74
CA ILE A 414 -29.79 0.25 -7.95
C ILE A 414 -30.24 1.45 -8.77
N GLN A 415 -29.86 1.56 -10.06
CA GLN A 415 -30.27 2.68 -10.90
C GLN A 415 -31.79 2.74 -11.07
N GLN A 416 -32.46 1.60 -11.27
CA GLN A 416 -33.91 1.52 -11.38
C GLN A 416 -34.59 2.05 -10.11
N TYR A 417 -34.30 1.46 -8.95
CA TYR A 417 -34.89 1.86 -7.68
C TYR A 417 -34.51 3.28 -7.27
N TYR A 418 -33.30 3.72 -7.62
CA TYR A 418 -32.86 5.09 -7.37
C TYR A 418 -33.69 6.11 -8.18
N ASN A 419 -33.93 5.85 -9.46
CA ASN A 419 -34.74 6.71 -10.33
C ASN A 419 -36.19 6.83 -9.84
N GLU A 420 -36.78 5.74 -9.37
CA GLU A 420 -38.10 5.73 -8.74
C GLU A 420 -38.13 6.64 -7.51
N LEU A 421 -37.16 6.48 -6.61
CA LEU A 421 -37.09 7.25 -5.36
C LEU A 421 -36.85 8.75 -5.56
N VAL A 422 -35.97 9.15 -6.49
CA VAL A 422 -35.69 10.58 -6.76
C VAL A 422 -36.80 11.29 -7.52
N SER A 423 -37.77 10.54 -8.07
CA SER A 423 -38.98 11.11 -8.66
C SER A 423 -39.96 11.64 -7.59
N GLU A 424 -39.80 11.21 -6.33
CA GLU A 424 -40.55 11.75 -5.20
C GLU A 424 -39.98 13.12 -4.80
N LYS A 425 -40.86 14.13 -4.59
CA LYS A 425 -40.47 15.52 -4.24
C LYS A 425 -39.47 15.62 -3.07
N LYS A 426 -39.53 14.72 -2.09
CA LYS A 426 -38.61 14.69 -0.94
C LYS A 426 -37.16 14.34 -1.30
N HIS A 427 -36.93 13.66 -2.43
CA HIS A 427 -35.60 13.16 -2.84
C HIS A 427 -35.10 13.77 -4.16
N GLU A 428 -35.91 14.64 -4.78
CA GLU A 428 -35.59 15.33 -6.04
C GLU A 428 -34.22 16.02 -6.04
N ARG A 429 -33.81 16.59 -4.89
CA ARG A 429 -32.50 17.24 -4.73
C ARG A 429 -31.29 16.34 -5.01
N PHE A 430 -31.47 15.02 -5.03
CA PHE A 430 -30.40 14.06 -5.28
C PHE A 430 -30.35 13.58 -6.75
N LYS A 431 -31.34 13.94 -7.59
CA LYS A 431 -31.49 13.43 -8.97
C LYS A 431 -30.23 13.46 -9.83
N ASP A 432 -29.34 14.44 -9.62
CA ASP A 432 -28.10 14.61 -10.39
C ASP A 432 -26.91 13.77 -9.88
N ALA A 433 -27.09 12.92 -8.87
CA ALA A 433 -26.03 12.07 -8.33
C ALA A 433 -25.73 10.90 -9.28
N PRO A 434 -24.49 10.77 -9.81
CA PRO A 434 -24.16 9.69 -10.71
C PRO A 434 -24.04 8.34 -10.00
N ILE A 435 -24.36 7.27 -10.73
CA ILE A 435 -24.07 5.88 -10.37
C ILE A 435 -23.08 5.32 -11.41
N TYR A 436 -21.81 5.26 -11.02
CA TYR A 436 -20.72 4.77 -11.87
C TYR A 436 -20.31 3.34 -11.51
N ILE A 437 -19.68 2.64 -12.46
CA ILE A 437 -19.11 1.30 -12.26
C ILE A 437 -17.66 1.24 -12.75
N VAL A 438 -16.76 0.65 -11.97
CA VAL A 438 -15.33 0.56 -12.29
C VAL A 438 -14.81 -0.85 -12.00
N TYR A 439 -14.27 -1.51 -13.01
CA TYR A 439 -13.59 -2.82 -12.89
C TYR A 439 -12.52 -2.98 -13.97
N SER A 440 -11.66 -3.98 -13.81
CA SER A 440 -10.67 -4.40 -14.83
C SER A 440 -11.34 -5.23 -15.92
N SER A 441 -10.94 -5.01 -17.19
CA SER A 441 -11.46 -5.81 -18.31
C SER A 441 -11.12 -7.29 -18.13
N ASP A 442 -12.12 -8.16 -18.25
CA ASP A 442 -11.98 -9.63 -18.15
C ASP A 442 -11.88 -10.25 -19.56
N GLY A 443 -10.94 -9.75 -20.37
CA GLY A 443 -10.65 -10.36 -21.69
C GLY A 443 -11.83 -10.43 -22.67
N GLN A 444 -12.77 -9.47 -22.62
CA GLN A 444 -14.02 -9.37 -23.43
C GLN A 444 -15.23 -10.19 -22.97
N LYS A 445 -15.17 -10.92 -21.85
CA LYS A 445 -16.31 -11.72 -21.37
C LYS A 445 -17.54 -10.91 -20.95
N TYR A 446 -17.33 -9.68 -20.51
CA TYR A 446 -18.37 -8.75 -20.08
C TYR A 446 -18.20 -7.43 -20.83
N GLU A 447 -19.30 -6.67 -20.93
CA GLU A 447 -19.28 -5.30 -21.47
C GLU A 447 -18.21 -4.46 -20.73
N SER A 448 -17.60 -3.48 -21.40
CA SER A 448 -16.58 -2.67 -20.74
C SER A 448 -17.19 -1.68 -19.74
N ALA A 449 -16.48 -1.40 -18.64
CA ALA A 449 -16.90 -0.37 -17.68
C ALA A 449 -17.08 1.02 -18.35
N THR A 450 -16.28 1.32 -19.37
CA THR A 450 -16.40 2.54 -20.18
C THR A 450 -17.75 2.61 -20.88
N THR A 451 -18.19 1.51 -21.50
CA THR A 451 -19.50 1.45 -22.19
C THR A 451 -20.64 1.59 -21.20
N LEU A 452 -20.58 0.89 -20.07
CA LEU A 452 -21.58 0.99 -19.01
C LEU A 452 -21.69 2.40 -18.43
N ASN A 453 -20.58 3.15 -18.38
CA ASN A 453 -20.54 4.55 -17.93
C ASN A 453 -20.83 5.56 -19.05
N GLY A 454 -21.37 5.15 -20.20
CA GLY A 454 -21.74 6.07 -21.28
C GLY A 454 -20.53 6.63 -22.04
N GLY A 455 -19.48 5.83 -22.24
CA GLY A 455 -18.27 6.21 -22.96
C GLY A 455 -17.21 6.93 -22.11
N LEU A 456 -17.43 7.05 -20.80
CA LEU A 456 -16.48 7.71 -19.90
C LEU A 456 -15.35 6.76 -19.49
N SER A 457 -14.12 7.17 -19.77
CA SER A 457 -12.91 6.51 -19.23
C SER A 457 -12.89 6.57 -17.70
N GLU A 458 -12.20 5.61 -17.06
CA GLU A 458 -12.01 5.58 -15.59
C GLU A 458 -11.53 6.92 -15.01
N ALA A 459 -10.53 7.57 -15.62
CA ALA A 459 -10.03 8.86 -15.16
C ALA A 459 -11.12 9.96 -15.14
N LYS A 460 -11.94 10.03 -16.19
CA LYS A 460 -13.08 10.96 -16.28
C LYS A 460 -14.17 10.62 -15.27
N VAL A 461 -14.44 9.33 -15.03
CA VAL A 461 -15.38 8.87 -14.01
C VAL A 461 -14.95 9.36 -12.63
N LEU A 462 -13.68 9.15 -12.26
CA LEU A 462 -13.14 9.60 -10.97
C LEU A 462 -13.17 11.14 -10.83
N GLN A 463 -12.81 11.86 -11.89
CA GLN A 463 -12.88 13.33 -11.91
C GLN A 463 -14.32 13.84 -11.73
N ASN A 464 -15.26 13.28 -12.49
CA ASN A 464 -16.67 13.64 -12.40
C ASN A 464 -17.24 13.30 -11.02
N PHE A 465 -16.89 12.12 -10.49
CA PHE A 465 -17.29 11.70 -9.16
C PHE A 465 -16.79 12.68 -8.10
N ALA A 466 -15.54 13.15 -8.19
CA ALA A 466 -14.97 14.14 -7.26
C ALA A 466 -15.73 15.48 -7.28
N ILE A 467 -16.07 15.98 -8.48
CA ILE A 467 -16.75 17.28 -8.67
C ILE A 467 -18.21 17.24 -8.20
N LYS A 468 -18.90 16.12 -8.39
CA LYS A 468 -20.33 15.99 -8.04
C LYS A 468 -20.55 16.03 -6.52
N LYS A 469 -21.71 16.56 -6.11
CA LYS A 469 -22.07 16.71 -4.68
C LYS A 469 -22.28 15.36 -4.00
N ASN A 470 -23.02 14.46 -4.63
CA ASN A 470 -23.31 13.11 -4.16
C ASN A 470 -23.03 12.13 -5.30
N GLY A 471 -22.96 10.84 -5.00
CA GLY A 471 -22.79 9.80 -6.00
C GLY A 471 -22.52 8.44 -5.38
N LEU A 472 -22.73 7.40 -6.19
CA LEU A 472 -22.35 6.02 -5.89
C LEU A 472 -21.32 5.53 -6.92
N ILE A 473 -20.27 4.87 -6.45
CA ILE A 473 -19.33 4.15 -7.30
C ILE A 473 -19.33 2.65 -6.97
N ILE A 474 -19.63 1.82 -7.96
CA ILE A 474 -19.65 0.36 -7.84
C ILE A 474 -18.31 -0.16 -8.33
N VAL A 475 -17.64 -1.00 -7.55
CA VAL A 475 -16.29 -1.47 -7.84
C VAL A 475 -16.15 -2.98 -7.73
N VAL A 476 -15.27 -3.55 -8.54
CA VAL A 476 -14.79 -4.95 -8.43
C VAL A 476 -13.27 -4.92 -8.47
N ASP A 477 -12.64 -5.31 -7.37
CA ASP A 477 -11.18 -5.36 -7.18
C ASP A 477 -10.40 -4.10 -7.61
N LYS A 478 -11.10 -2.96 -7.70
CA LYS A 478 -10.56 -1.64 -8.03
C LYS A 478 -10.96 -0.62 -6.98
N LEU A 479 -10.13 0.41 -6.81
CA LEU A 479 -10.34 1.53 -5.89
C LEU A 479 -10.49 1.14 -4.39
N GLN A 480 -10.36 -0.13 -4.04
CA GLN A 480 -10.34 -0.61 -2.66
C GLN A 480 -9.02 -0.27 -1.95
N THR A 481 -7.98 0.07 -2.72
CA THR A 481 -6.69 0.49 -2.19
C THR A 481 -6.26 1.78 -2.90
N GLY A 482 -5.96 2.83 -2.13
CA GLY A 482 -5.38 4.07 -2.64
C GLY A 482 -6.30 5.11 -3.22
N PHE A 483 -7.59 4.81 -3.35
CA PHE A 483 -8.58 5.83 -3.66
C PHE A 483 -8.79 6.73 -2.42
N ASP A 484 -8.64 8.04 -2.60
CA ASP A 484 -8.85 9.04 -1.57
C ASP A 484 -9.92 10.04 -2.01
N GLU A 485 -11.05 10.05 -1.32
CA GLU A 485 -12.15 10.98 -1.52
C GLU A 485 -12.68 11.37 -0.13
N PRO A 486 -12.40 12.59 0.37
CA PRO A 486 -12.80 13.03 1.70
C PRO A 486 -14.31 12.98 1.97
N LYS A 487 -15.13 13.01 0.91
CA LYS A 487 -16.59 12.93 1.00
C LYS A 487 -17.13 11.49 0.93
N LEU A 488 -16.28 10.49 0.77
CA LEU A 488 -16.68 9.09 0.74
C LEU A 488 -17.01 8.63 2.16
N HIS A 489 -18.30 8.62 2.48
CA HIS A 489 -18.79 8.38 3.85
C HIS A 489 -19.16 6.92 4.09
N THR A 490 -19.70 6.23 3.07
CA THR A 490 -20.29 4.90 3.23
C THR A 490 -19.70 3.91 2.23
N LEU A 491 -19.32 2.74 2.73
CA LEU A 491 -18.97 1.57 1.95
C LEU A 491 -20.07 0.51 2.12
N PHE A 492 -20.63 0.04 1.00
CA PHE A 492 -21.61 -1.02 0.92
C PHE A 492 -20.98 -2.34 0.48
#